data_AF-A0A4W6EG72-F1
#
_entry.id   AF-A0A4W6EG72-F1
#
_cell.length_a   1.000
_cell.length_b   1.000
_cell.length_c   1.000
_cell.angle_alpha   90.00
_cell.angle_beta   90.00
_cell.angle_gamma   90.00
#
_symmetry.space_group_name_H-M   'P 1'
#
loop_
_entity.id
_entity.type
_entity.pdbx_description
1 polymer ?
#
loop_
_entity_poly.entity_id
_entity_poly.type
_entity_poly.pdbx_seq_one_letter_code
_entity_poly.pdbx_strand_id
1 'polypeptide(L)'
;MTPQRHPLLPMSLRMRMRMRMRTEDEDEDEDKEEPLIKFQSDVRSCGCIESCVSDLGQSGWFSQRYDPKQKPVLRDTNNNFDPEALRWWLGLQRSGNDQTLEEVMSEMFKVISPPTVNFSPLSTLCRSCAVVGNSGNLRRSGHGSLIDSHTFVIRMNKAVTRGFEKDVGNRTTHHFLYPESAVDVAKGVSLVLLPFKLRDLEWLTSALSTGKVKMTYMRVKDRVEADKDKVK
;
A
#
# COMPACT_ATOMS: atom_id res chain seq x y z
N MET A 1 73.60 21.43 38.60
CA MET A 1 74.42 20.79 39.66
C MET A 1 73.50 20.38 40.80
N THR A 2 73.45 19.07 41.08
CA THR A 2 72.89 18.39 42.28
C THR A 2 73.62 18.82 43.57
N PRO A 3 73.11 18.56 44.80
CA PRO A 3 73.13 17.25 45.51
C PRO A 3 71.85 16.95 46.37
N GLN A 4 71.33 15.70 46.52
CA GLN A 4 71.64 14.60 47.50
C GLN A 4 71.67 15.02 48.98
N ARG A 5 71.21 14.30 50.03
CA ARG A 5 70.49 13.03 50.34
C ARG A 5 70.26 13.01 51.88
N HIS A 6 69.08 12.54 52.37
CA HIS A 6 68.73 11.81 53.64
C HIS A 6 69.23 12.31 55.03
N PRO A 7 68.74 11.86 56.23
CA PRO A 7 68.03 10.59 56.62
C PRO A 7 66.83 10.72 57.62
N LEU A 8 65.85 9.79 57.64
CA LEU A 8 65.55 8.64 58.54
C LEU A 8 64.93 8.92 59.95
N LEU A 9 63.65 8.50 60.14
CA LEU A 9 62.99 7.67 61.21
C LEU A 9 63.28 7.92 62.73
N PRO A 10 62.53 7.39 63.75
CA PRO A 10 61.42 6.39 63.76
C PRO A 10 60.27 6.59 64.83
N MET A 11 59.33 5.62 64.82
CA MET A 11 58.65 4.93 65.96
C MET A 11 57.55 5.57 66.84
N SER A 12 56.30 5.24 66.49
CA SER A 12 55.26 4.50 67.26
C SER A 12 55.28 4.51 68.81
N LEU A 13 54.13 4.82 69.45
CA LEU A 13 53.49 3.93 70.45
C LEU A 13 52.06 4.33 70.91
N ARG A 14 51.13 3.35 70.87
CA ARG A 14 49.97 3.05 71.77
C ARG A 14 48.81 4.07 71.92
N MET A 15 47.57 3.73 72.30
CA MET A 15 46.68 2.53 72.27
C MET A 15 45.37 2.95 72.98
N ARG A 16 44.19 2.75 72.33
CA ARG A 16 42.81 2.58 72.89
C ARG A 16 42.18 3.70 73.75
N MET A 17 40.86 3.89 73.92
CA MET A 17 39.59 3.55 73.25
C MET A 17 38.45 4.07 74.17
N ARG A 18 37.34 4.57 73.61
CA ARG A 18 35.94 4.74 74.15
C ARG A 18 35.44 6.20 74.14
N MET A 19 34.18 6.56 73.88
CA MET A 19 32.99 5.99 73.21
C MET A 19 31.91 7.07 73.42
N ARG A 20 31.18 7.51 72.37
CA ARG A 20 29.85 8.12 72.51
C ARG A 20 29.03 7.79 71.26
N MET A 21 27.78 7.40 71.50
CA MET A 21 26.83 6.67 70.63
C MET A 21 26.09 7.51 69.57
N ARG A 22 25.47 6.77 68.62
CA ARG A 22 24.36 7.06 67.66
C ARG A 22 24.75 7.75 66.35
N THR A 23 24.41 7.26 65.15
CA THR A 23 23.36 6.32 64.66
C THR A 23 23.86 5.52 63.43
N GLU A 24 23.36 4.29 63.29
CA GLU A 24 23.38 3.46 62.06
C GLU A 24 22.41 4.06 61.02
N ASP A 25 22.71 4.03 59.72
CA ASP A 25 21.98 3.29 58.64
C ASP A 25 21.86 4.32 57.47
N GLU A 26 22.02 4.10 56.16
CA GLU A 26 22.03 2.93 55.27
C GLU A 26 22.92 3.23 54.04
N ASP A 27 23.49 2.19 53.44
CA ASP A 27 24.21 2.23 52.17
C ASP A 27 23.25 2.47 51.00
N GLU A 28 23.52 3.48 50.15
CA GLU A 28 22.91 3.61 48.82
C GLU A 28 23.96 3.24 47.76
N ASP A 29 23.89 1.99 47.30
CA ASP A 29 24.58 1.53 46.09
C ASP A 29 23.97 2.25 44.87
N GLU A 30 24.77 3.12 44.23
CA GLU A 30 24.43 3.73 42.94
C GLU A 30 24.45 2.66 41.83
N ASP A 31 23.30 2.03 41.59
CA ASP A 31 23.03 1.26 40.36
C ASP A 31 23.10 2.20 39.15
N LYS A 32 24.24 2.18 38.46
CA LYS A 32 24.40 2.82 37.15
C LYS A 32 23.58 2.04 36.12
N GLU A 33 22.35 2.50 35.88
CA GLU A 33 21.58 2.12 34.70
C GLU A 33 22.37 2.52 33.44
N GLU A 34 22.96 1.53 32.76
CA GLU A 34 23.34 1.69 31.37
C GLU A 34 22.08 2.05 30.56
N PRO A 35 22.14 3.04 29.65
CA PRO A 35 20.98 3.32 28.81
C PRO A 35 20.75 2.10 27.94
N LEU A 36 19.65 1.40 28.18
CA LEU A 36 19.06 0.48 27.21
C LEU A 36 18.86 1.27 25.92
N ILE A 37 19.80 1.14 24.99
CA ILE A 37 19.57 1.49 23.59
C ILE A 37 18.41 0.58 23.19
N LYS A 38 17.18 1.11 23.25
CA LYS A 38 16.09 0.61 22.45
C LYS A 38 16.56 0.74 21.01
N PHE A 39 17.19 -0.31 20.49
CA PHE A 39 16.99 -0.68 19.10
C PHE A 39 15.49 -0.97 18.99
N GLN A 40 14.72 0.09 18.85
CA GLN A 40 13.41 0.01 18.24
C GLN A 40 13.74 -0.42 16.83
N SER A 41 13.82 -1.74 16.62
CA SER A 41 13.86 -2.29 15.29
C SER A 41 12.60 -1.76 14.64
N ASP A 42 12.74 -0.74 13.80
CA ASP A 42 11.67 -0.32 12.91
C ASP A 42 11.30 -1.57 12.12
N VAL A 43 10.24 -2.25 12.56
CA VAL A 43 9.74 -3.45 11.92
C VAL A 43 9.22 -2.97 10.58
N ARG A 44 10.07 -3.05 9.55
CA ARG A 44 9.69 -2.68 8.19
C ARG A 44 8.49 -3.49 7.77
N SER A 45 7.47 -2.81 7.30
CA SER A 45 6.24 -3.46 6.84
C SER A 45 6.43 -4.27 5.55
N CYS A 46 7.52 -4.04 4.80
CA CYS A 46 7.80 -4.70 3.53
C CYS A 46 9.31 -4.99 3.32
N GLY A 47 9.63 -5.80 2.31
CA GLY A 47 11.01 -6.19 1.99
C GLY A 47 11.79 -5.20 1.12
N CYS A 48 11.32 -3.95 0.96
CA CYS A 48 12.00 -2.96 0.12
C CYS A 48 13.23 -2.36 0.80
N ILE A 49 14.25 -2.06 0.00
CA ILE A 49 15.55 -1.55 0.50
C ILE A 49 15.41 -0.12 1.00
N GLU A 50 14.78 0.74 0.22
CA GLU A 50 14.69 2.19 0.49
C GLU A 50 13.62 2.52 1.54
N SER A 51 12.35 2.27 1.23
CA SER A 51 11.22 2.58 2.11
C SER A 51 10.02 1.69 1.84
N CYS A 52 9.12 1.59 2.82
CA CYS A 52 7.82 0.95 2.67
C CYS A 52 6.71 1.98 2.85
N VAL A 53 5.76 2.03 1.91
CA VAL A 53 4.63 2.97 1.94
C VAL A 53 3.79 2.81 3.22
N SER A 54 3.71 1.60 3.76
CA SER A 54 2.95 1.29 4.98
C SER A 54 3.69 1.61 6.29
N ASP A 55 4.93 2.09 6.25
CA ASP A 55 5.66 2.49 7.46
C ASP A 55 5.15 3.85 7.96
N LEU A 56 4.29 3.81 8.98
CA LEU A 56 3.74 5.00 9.63
C LEU A 56 4.76 5.57 10.61
N GLY A 57 5.18 6.82 10.41
CA GLY A 57 6.14 7.49 11.31
C GLY A 57 6.98 8.56 10.63
N GLN A 58 7.18 8.46 9.31
CA GLN A 58 8.00 9.42 8.57
C GLN A 58 7.26 10.74 8.27
N SER A 59 5.93 10.72 8.17
CA SER A 59 5.12 11.89 7.85
C SER A 59 3.81 11.88 8.62
N GLY A 60 3.63 12.86 9.52
CA GLY A 60 2.37 13.05 10.25
C GLY A 60 1.19 13.30 9.32
N TRP A 61 1.40 14.03 8.22
CA TRP A 61 0.36 14.27 7.20
C TRP A 61 -0.10 12.96 6.53
N PHE A 62 0.84 12.07 6.23
CA PHE A 62 0.56 10.78 5.58
C PHE A 62 -0.13 9.83 6.55
N SER A 63 0.37 9.71 7.78
CA SER A 63 -0.20 8.84 8.81
C SER A 63 -1.65 9.18 9.16
N GLN A 64 -2.07 10.45 9.01
CA GLN A 64 -3.46 10.86 9.20
C GLN A 64 -4.42 10.43 8.07
N ARG A 65 -3.88 10.07 6.88
CA ARG A 65 -4.68 9.79 5.67
C ARG A 65 -4.59 8.35 5.21
N TYR A 66 -3.47 7.69 5.48
CA TYR A 66 -3.26 6.31 5.10
C TYR A 66 -3.96 5.37 6.09
N ASP A 67 -4.98 4.67 5.60
CA ASP A 67 -5.66 3.62 6.37
C ASP A 67 -5.29 2.23 5.81
N PRO A 68 -4.44 1.45 6.51
CA PRO A 68 -4.03 0.12 6.06
C PRO A 68 -5.16 -0.91 6.08
N LYS A 69 -6.33 -0.59 6.65
CA LYS A 69 -7.49 -1.50 6.71
C LYS A 69 -8.36 -1.41 5.46
N GLN A 70 -8.15 -0.42 4.59
CA GLN A 70 -8.92 -0.25 3.36
C GLN A 70 -8.76 -1.44 2.43
N LYS A 71 -9.89 -1.92 1.89
CA LYS A 71 -9.94 -3.02 0.93
C LYS A 71 -10.27 -2.45 -0.45
N PRO A 72 -9.30 -2.33 -1.37
CA PRO A 72 -9.49 -1.61 -2.63
C PRO A 72 -10.25 -2.38 -3.71
N VAL A 73 -10.64 -3.64 -3.44
CA VAL A 73 -11.29 -4.51 -4.42
C VAL A 73 -12.55 -5.12 -3.82
N LEU A 74 -13.61 -5.12 -4.62
CA LEU A 74 -14.91 -5.64 -4.25
C LEU A 74 -14.87 -7.17 -4.12
N ARG A 75 -15.50 -7.71 -3.08
CA ARG A 75 -15.59 -9.15 -2.82
C ARG A 75 -17.04 -9.56 -2.65
N ASP A 76 -17.31 -10.83 -2.86
CA ASP A 76 -18.66 -11.42 -2.81
C ASP A 76 -19.23 -11.54 -1.37
N THR A 77 -18.35 -11.61 -0.36
CA THR A 77 -18.77 -11.91 1.03
C THR A 77 -18.99 -10.64 1.87
N ASN A 78 -20.21 -10.48 2.40
CA ASN A 78 -20.66 -9.42 3.30
C ASN A 78 -20.56 -8.01 2.70
N ASN A 79 -21.42 -7.74 1.71
CA ASN A 79 -21.68 -6.42 1.12
C ASN A 79 -22.40 -5.47 2.09
N ASN A 80 -21.92 -5.38 3.33
CA ASN A 80 -22.35 -4.38 4.29
C ASN A 80 -21.66 -3.05 3.94
N PHE A 81 -22.07 -2.46 2.82
CA PHE A 81 -21.63 -1.14 2.43
C PHE A 81 -22.08 -0.14 3.49
N ASP A 82 -21.20 0.78 3.82
CA ASP A 82 -21.60 1.93 4.62
C ASP A 82 -22.74 2.68 3.89
N PRO A 83 -23.92 2.89 4.52
CA PRO A 83 -25.08 3.46 3.84
C PRO A 83 -24.83 4.88 3.30
N GLU A 84 -23.99 5.67 3.98
CA GLU A 84 -23.67 7.03 3.53
C GLU A 84 -22.72 6.99 2.33
N ALA A 85 -21.71 6.11 2.36
CA ALA A 85 -20.82 5.89 1.23
C ALA A 85 -21.57 5.36 0.00
N LEU A 86 -22.51 4.42 0.21
CA LEU A 86 -23.35 3.88 -0.86
C LEU A 86 -24.24 4.98 -1.46
N ARG A 87 -24.89 5.78 -0.61
CA ARG A 87 -25.71 6.92 -1.05
C ARG A 87 -24.87 7.94 -1.82
N TRP A 88 -23.66 8.24 -1.36
CA TRP A 88 -22.73 9.11 -2.06
C TRP A 88 -22.36 8.55 -3.45
N TRP A 89 -22.01 7.27 -3.53
CA TRP A 89 -21.65 6.61 -4.78
C TRP A 89 -22.82 6.59 -5.78
N LEU A 90 -24.03 6.24 -5.33
CA LEU A 90 -25.26 6.32 -6.14
C LEU A 90 -25.57 7.76 -6.61
N GLY A 91 -25.09 8.76 -5.88
CA GLY A 91 -25.21 10.18 -6.22
C GLY A 91 -24.24 10.67 -7.29
N LEU A 92 -23.14 9.94 -7.57
CA LEU A 92 -22.11 10.35 -8.54
C LEU A 92 -22.67 10.47 -9.96
N GLN A 93 -23.37 9.43 -10.42
CA GLN A 93 -24.04 9.38 -11.70
C GLN A 93 -25.35 8.61 -11.55
N ARG A 94 -26.48 9.33 -11.56
CA ARG A 94 -27.81 8.73 -11.39
C ARG A 94 -28.04 7.67 -12.48
N SER A 95 -28.30 6.43 -12.07
CA SER A 95 -28.81 5.37 -12.94
C SER A 95 -30.33 5.32 -12.86
N GLY A 96 -31.03 5.42 -13.99
CA GLY A 96 -32.49 5.41 -14.04
C GLY A 96 -33.13 4.01 -14.01
N ASN A 97 -32.50 3.03 -13.34
CA ASN A 97 -32.94 1.64 -13.35
C ASN A 97 -33.43 1.23 -11.95
N ASP A 98 -34.46 0.38 -11.88
CA ASP A 98 -35.07 -0.07 -10.61
C ASP A 98 -34.29 -1.21 -9.92
N GLN A 99 -33.13 -1.60 -10.47
CA GLN A 99 -32.32 -2.71 -9.95
C GLN A 99 -31.55 -2.31 -8.70
N THR A 100 -31.38 -3.27 -7.79
CA THR A 100 -30.58 -3.10 -6.58
C THR A 100 -29.11 -3.43 -6.83
N LEU A 101 -28.22 -2.90 -5.97
CA LEU A 101 -26.79 -3.19 -6.07
C LEU A 101 -26.51 -4.69 -5.86
N GLU A 102 -27.24 -5.30 -4.94
CA GLU A 102 -27.16 -6.71 -4.59
C GLU A 102 -27.50 -7.62 -5.78
N GLU A 103 -28.57 -7.31 -6.51
CA GLU A 103 -28.97 -8.03 -7.72
C GLU A 103 -27.90 -7.92 -8.81
N VAL A 104 -27.40 -6.72 -9.07
CA VAL A 104 -26.40 -6.48 -10.12
C VAL A 104 -25.07 -7.15 -9.78
N MET A 105 -24.65 -7.10 -8.52
CA MET A 105 -23.44 -7.79 -8.05
C MET A 105 -23.57 -9.31 -8.13
N SER A 106 -24.73 -9.86 -7.76
CA SER A 106 -25.00 -11.30 -7.86
C SER A 106 -24.89 -11.80 -9.30
N GLU A 107 -25.44 -11.07 -10.28
CA GLU A 107 -25.29 -11.41 -11.69
C GLU A 107 -23.84 -11.24 -12.19
N MET A 108 -23.13 -10.22 -11.70
CA MET A 108 -21.74 -9.98 -12.07
C MET A 108 -20.81 -11.12 -11.61
N PHE A 109 -20.93 -11.57 -10.35
CA PHE A 109 -20.10 -12.66 -9.82
C PHE A 109 -20.45 -14.05 -10.36
N LYS A 110 -21.55 -14.20 -11.12
CA LYS A 110 -21.77 -15.39 -11.97
C LYS A 110 -20.88 -15.40 -13.22
N VAL A 111 -20.40 -14.23 -13.66
CA VAL A 111 -19.57 -14.08 -14.86
C VAL A 111 -18.08 -13.95 -14.55
N ILE A 112 -17.73 -13.23 -13.48
CA ILE A 112 -16.34 -13.03 -13.02
C ILE A 112 -16.09 -13.82 -11.73
N SER A 113 -14.85 -14.23 -11.51
CA SER A 113 -14.48 -14.85 -10.23
C SER A 113 -14.29 -13.80 -9.14
N PRO A 114 -14.84 -13.99 -7.92
CA PRO A 114 -14.55 -13.12 -6.79
C PRO A 114 -13.04 -12.97 -6.57
N PRO A 115 -12.50 -11.74 -6.46
CA PRO A 115 -11.07 -11.53 -6.28
C PRO A 115 -10.53 -12.11 -4.96
N THR A 116 -9.57 -13.03 -5.05
CA THR A 116 -8.88 -13.65 -3.89
C THR A 116 -7.61 -12.91 -3.46
N VAL A 117 -7.41 -11.68 -3.94
CA VAL A 117 -6.14 -10.95 -3.76
C VAL A 117 -5.91 -10.58 -2.30
N ASN A 118 -4.73 -10.97 -1.77
CA ASN A 118 -4.27 -10.56 -0.45
C ASN A 118 -3.40 -9.30 -0.56
N PHE A 119 -3.94 -8.17 -0.07
CA PHE A 119 -3.26 -6.88 -0.07
C PHE A 119 -2.34 -6.66 1.13
N SER A 120 -2.34 -7.57 2.11
CA SER A 120 -1.47 -7.44 3.27
C SER A 120 -0.02 -7.33 2.85
N PRO A 121 0.73 -6.38 3.41
CA PRO A 121 2.14 -6.26 3.15
C PRO A 121 2.86 -7.48 3.73
N LEU A 122 3.89 -7.94 3.02
CA LEU A 122 4.74 -9.05 3.46
C LEU A 122 6.12 -8.48 3.73
N SER A 123 6.60 -8.59 4.97
CA SER A 123 7.89 -8.03 5.41
C SER A 123 9.09 -8.57 4.61
N THR A 124 8.94 -9.72 3.96
CA THR A 124 10.00 -10.36 3.17
C THR A 124 9.98 -10.02 1.68
N LEU A 125 8.90 -9.40 1.17
CA LEU A 125 8.73 -9.16 -0.26
C LEU A 125 8.68 -7.66 -0.57
N CYS A 126 9.52 -7.21 -1.50
CA CYS A 126 9.38 -5.88 -2.10
C CYS A 126 8.51 -5.94 -3.36
N ARG A 127 7.32 -5.32 -3.31
CA ARG A 127 6.47 -5.13 -4.49
C ARG A 127 6.67 -3.73 -5.03
N SER A 128 7.34 -3.61 -6.18
CA SER A 128 7.49 -2.33 -6.88
C SER A 128 6.38 -2.15 -7.91
N CYS A 129 5.86 -0.93 -8.03
CA CYS A 129 4.77 -0.59 -8.96
C CYS A 129 5.13 0.62 -9.82
N ALA A 130 4.98 0.51 -11.14
CA ALA A 130 4.97 1.65 -12.05
C ALA A 130 3.51 2.01 -12.38
N VAL A 131 3.07 3.22 -12.00
CA VAL A 131 1.76 3.76 -12.37
C VAL A 131 1.94 4.71 -13.55
N VAL A 132 1.44 4.32 -14.72
CA VAL A 132 1.67 5.03 -15.97
C VAL A 132 0.40 5.75 -16.40
N GLY A 133 0.41 7.09 -16.27
CA GLY A 133 -0.64 7.96 -16.79
C GLY A 133 -0.55 8.18 -18.30
N ASN A 134 -1.42 9.06 -18.82
CA ASN A 134 -1.54 9.34 -20.27
C ASN A 134 -1.02 10.72 -20.68
N SER A 135 -0.18 11.35 -19.85
CA SER A 135 0.36 12.69 -20.14
C SER A 135 1.34 12.66 -21.31
N GLY A 136 1.27 13.69 -22.15
CA GLY A 136 2.20 13.88 -23.27
C GLY A 136 3.66 14.11 -22.83
N ASN A 137 3.92 14.38 -21.55
CA ASN A 137 5.27 14.53 -21.00
C ASN A 137 6.10 13.22 -21.10
N LEU A 138 5.46 12.06 -21.29
CA LEU A 138 6.15 10.80 -21.48
C LEU A 138 6.83 10.69 -22.84
N ARG A 139 6.41 11.49 -23.84
CA ARG A 139 6.99 11.43 -25.19
C ARG A 139 8.47 11.82 -25.16
N ARG A 140 9.32 10.96 -25.73
CA ARG A 140 10.78 11.06 -25.73
C ARG A 140 11.43 11.05 -24.35
N SER A 141 10.73 10.56 -23.32
CA SER A 141 11.28 10.42 -21.97
C SER A 141 12.31 9.30 -21.85
N GLY A 142 12.22 8.27 -22.70
CA GLY A 142 13.09 7.09 -22.58
C GLY A 142 12.84 6.25 -21.32
N HIS A 143 11.72 6.44 -20.61
CA HIS A 143 11.44 5.74 -19.34
C HIS A 143 11.01 4.28 -19.52
N GLY A 144 10.85 3.77 -20.74
CA GLY A 144 10.20 2.49 -20.99
C GLY A 144 10.85 1.30 -20.26
N SER A 145 12.17 1.21 -20.28
CA SER A 145 12.90 0.14 -19.57
C SER A 145 12.77 0.22 -18.05
N LEU A 146 12.73 1.44 -17.49
CA LEU A 146 12.52 1.66 -16.05
C LEU A 146 11.09 1.31 -15.64
N ILE A 147 10.09 1.67 -16.46
CA ILE A 147 8.70 1.28 -16.22
C ILE A 147 8.59 -0.25 -16.20
N ASP A 148 9.16 -0.90 -17.22
CA ASP A 148 9.10 -2.35 -17.37
C ASP A 148 9.94 -3.13 -16.34
N SER A 149 10.79 -2.48 -15.54
CA SER A 149 11.55 -3.14 -14.46
C SER A 149 10.72 -3.38 -13.19
N HIS A 150 9.50 -2.81 -13.09
CA HIS A 150 8.66 -2.94 -11.91
C HIS A 150 7.91 -4.28 -11.87
N THR A 151 7.59 -4.77 -10.66
CA THR A 151 6.80 -6.00 -10.47
C THR A 151 5.41 -5.84 -11.07
N PHE A 152 4.75 -4.71 -10.78
CA PHE A 152 3.48 -4.33 -11.38
C PHE A 152 3.62 -3.09 -12.25
N VAL A 153 3.07 -3.16 -13.45
CA VAL A 153 2.87 -2.01 -14.33
C VAL A 153 1.37 -1.78 -14.47
N ILE A 154 0.92 -0.61 -14.01
CA ILE A 154 -0.48 -0.22 -13.93
C ILE A 154 -0.74 0.85 -14.98
N ARG A 155 -1.69 0.58 -15.88
CA ARG A 155 -2.13 1.51 -16.94
C ARG A 155 -3.62 1.79 -16.81
N MET A 156 -4.09 2.81 -17.52
CA MET A 156 -5.48 3.24 -17.43
C MET A 156 -6.03 3.81 -18.73
N ASN A 157 -7.35 3.73 -18.90
CA ASN A 157 -8.07 4.31 -20.03
C ASN A 157 -7.59 3.73 -21.37
N LYS A 158 -7.51 4.55 -22.42
CA LYS A 158 -7.09 4.16 -23.77
C LYS A 158 -5.58 4.33 -23.99
N ALA A 159 -4.77 4.07 -22.96
CA ALA A 159 -3.31 4.15 -23.05
C ALA A 159 -2.77 3.26 -24.18
N VAL A 160 -1.90 3.81 -25.03
CA VAL A 160 -1.28 3.08 -26.15
C VAL A 160 0.20 2.85 -25.83
N THR A 161 0.65 1.59 -25.90
CA THR A 161 2.08 1.24 -25.77
C THR A 161 2.74 1.04 -27.12
N ARG A 162 2.03 0.48 -28.10
CA ARG A 162 2.56 0.18 -29.44
C ARG A 162 3.08 1.45 -30.12
N GLY A 163 4.37 1.44 -30.51
CA GLY A 163 5.05 2.59 -31.12
C GLY A 163 5.57 3.62 -30.12
N PHE A 164 5.34 3.43 -28.82
CA PHE A 164 5.79 4.30 -27.73
C PHE A 164 6.61 3.53 -26.68
N GLU A 165 6.98 2.27 -26.94
CA GLU A 165 7.56 1.35 -25.96
C GLU A 165 8.84 1.90 -25.32
N LYS A 166 9.66 2.65 -26.09
CA LYS A 166 10.86 3.31 -25.57
C LYS A 166 10.55 4.29 -24.43
N ASP A 167 9.40 4.92 -24.49
CA ASP A 167 8.96 5.96 -23.56
C ASP A 167 8.09 5.41 -22.44
N VAL A 168 7.16 4.50 -22.78
CA VAL A 168 6.11 4.06 -21.85
C VAL A 168 6.21 2.59 -21.45
N GLY A 169 7.16 1.85 -21.99
CA GLY A 169 7.31 0.40 -21.80
C GLY A 169 6.29 -0.40 -22.59
N ASN A 170 6.43 -1.73 -22.58
CA ASN A 170 5.51 -2.66 -23.25
C ASN A 170 4.87 -3.67 -22.28
N ARG A 171 5.20 -3.64 -20.98
CA ARG A 171 4.53 -4.48 -19.98
C ARG A 171 3.29 -3.79 -19.43
N THR A 172 2.27 -4.59 -19.15
CA THR A 172 1.09 -4.20 -18.38
C THR A 172 0.70 -5.38 -17.50
N THR A 173 0.36 -5.12 -16.25
CA THR A 173 -0.11 -6.16 -15.30
C THR A 173 -1.54 -5.89 -14.87
N HIS A 174 -1.90 -4.63 -14.71
CA HIS A 174 -3.24 -4.18 -14.35
C HIS A 174 -3.64 -3.03 -15.26
N HIS A 175 -4.87 -3.06 -15.76
CA HIS A 175 -5.40 -2.02 -16.63
C HIS A 175 -6.73 -1.52 -16.07
N PHE A 176 -6.74 -0.27 -15.61
CA PHE A 176 -7.90 0.39 -15.06
C PHE A 176 -8.78 0.94 -16.18
N LEU A 177 -10.07 0.63 -16.13
CA LEU A 177 -11.03 1.15 -17.10
C LEU A 177 -12.43 1.27 -16.50
N TYR A 178 -13.28 1.97 -17.25
CA TYR A 178 -14.71 2.10 -17.05
C TYR A 178 -15.37 2.06 -18.45
N PRO A 179 -16.68 1.81 -18.59
CA PRO A 179 -17.30 1.48 -19.88
C PRO A 179 -16.97 2.46 -21.02
N GLU A 180 -16.98 3.76 -20.72
CA GLU A 180 -16.76 4.84 -21.67
C GLU A 180 -15.29 5.00 -22.11
N SER A 181 -14.37 4.37 -21.38
CA SER A 181 -12.92 4.38 -21.63
C SER A 181 -12.36 2.98 -21.91
N ALA A 182 -13.23 2.00 -22.15
CA ALA A 182 -12.87 0.60 -22.29
C ALA A 182 -12.02 0.32 -23.53
N VAL A 183 -11.08 -0.61 -23.36
CA VAL A 183 -10.24 -1.22 -24.41
C VAL A 183 -10.23 -2.73 -24.21
N ASP A 184 -9.78 -3.47 -25.21
CA ASP A 184 -9.48 -4.89 -25.02
C ASP A 184 -8.23 -5.03 -24.14
N VAL A 185 -8.27 -5.98 -23.22
CA VAL A 185 -7.22 -6.25 -22.25
C VAL A 185 -6.51 -7.53 -22.65
N ALA A 186 -5.19 -7.43 -22.85
CA ALA A 186 -4.38 -8.57 -23.28
C ALA A 186 -4.47 -9.73 -22.30
N LYS A 187 -4.37 -10.97 -22.80
CA LYS A 187 -4.34 -12.18 -21.97
C LYS A 187 -3.28 -12.06 -20.89
N GLY A 188 -3.62 -12.49 -19.69
CA GLY A 188 -2.78 -12.45 -18.52
C GLY A 188 -2.83 -11.16 -17.71
N VAL A 189 -3.35 -10.06 -18.28
CA VAL A 189 -3.48 -8.75 -17.63
C VAL A 189 -4.78 -8.69 -16.83
N SER A 190 -4.71 -8.15 -15.61
CA SER A 190 -5.90 -7.91 -14.79
C SER A 190 -6.65 -6.66 -15.25
N LEU A 191 -7.92 -6.84 -15.65
CA LEU A 191 -8.85 -5.73 -15.84
C LEU A 191 -9.29 -5.26 -14.46
N VAL A 192 -9.11 -3.97 -14.16
CA VAL A 192 -9.61 -3.35 -12.93
C VAL A 192 -10.75 -2.41 -13.30
N LEU A 193 -11.97 -2.75 -12.90
CA LEU A 193 -13.14 -1.91 -13.19
C LEU A 193 -13.23 -0.77 -12.18
N LEU A 194 -13.46 0.45 -12.67
CA LEU A 194 -13.86 1.59 -11.87
C LEU A 194 -15.35 1.89 -12.08
N PRO A 195 -16.25 1.38 -11.23
CA PRO A 195 -17.67 1.61 -11.39
C PRO A 195 -18.08 2.96 -10.79
N PHE A 196 -18.64 3.85 -11.60
CA PHE A 196 -19.14 5.17 -11.19
C PHE A 196 -20.67 5.21 -11.08
N LYS A 197 -21.34 4.13 -11.48
CA LYS A 197 -22.78 3.92 -11.47
C LYS A 197 -23.10 2.43 -11.55
N LEU A 198 -24.31 2.06 -11.15
CA LEU A 198 -24.79 0.68 -11.21
C LEU A 198 -24.69 0.09 -12.63
N ARG A 199 -24.96 0.91 -13.65
CA ARG A 199 -24.86 0.55 -15.06
C ARG A 199 -23.46 0.08 -15.49
N ASP A 200 -22.41 0.48 -14.78
CA ASP A 200 -21.04 0.06 -15.13
C ASP A 200 -20.78 -1.41 -14.75
N LEU A 201 -21.39 -1.86 -13.65
CA LEU A 201 -21.37 -3.27 -13.23
C LEU A 201 -22.21 -4.13 -14.18
N GLU A 202 -23.41 -3.66 -14.56
CA GLU A 202 -24.24 -4.30 -15.59
C GLU A 202 -23.48 -4.41 -16.93
N TRP A 203 -22.78 -3.35 -17.32
CA TRP A 203 -21.96 -3.33 -18.53
C TRP A 203 -20.85 -4.36 -18.47
N LEU A 204 -20.14 -4.51 -17.35
CA LEU A 204 -19.07 -5.50 -17.22
C LEU A 204 -19.62 -6.92 -17.44
N THR A 205 -20.72 -7.26 -16.77
CA THR A 205 -21.42 -8.53 -16.97
C THR A 205 -21.77 -8.72 -18.44
N SER A 206 -22.34 -7.69 -19.09
CA SER A 206 -22.76 -7.76 -20.48
C SER A 206 -21.59 -7.90 -21.45
N ALA A 207 -20.56 -7.05 -21.33
CA ALA A 207 -19.40 -7.00 -22.22
C ALA A 207 -18.64 -8.33 -22.25
N LEU A 208 -18.56 -9.00 -21.10
CA LEU A 208 -17.90 -10.31 -20.95
C LEU A 208 -18.81 -11.51 -21.27
N SER A 209 -20.11 -11.31 -21.54
CA SER A 209 -21.08 -12.41 -21.75
C SER A 209 -21.96 -12.26 -22.99
N THR A 210 -22.84 -11.26 -23.03
CA THR A 210 -23.96 -11.17 -23.98
C THR A 210 -23.84 -10.00 -24.97
N GLY A 211 -23.10 -8.94 -24.62
CA GLY A 211 -22.97 -7.71 -25.40
C GLY A 211 -24.26 -6.94 -25.67
N LYS A 212 -25.21 -7.03 -24.74
CA LYS A 212 -26.50 -6.33 -24.78
C LYS A 212 -26.38 -4.85 -24.39
N VAL A 213 -25.52 -4.51 -23.43
CA VAL A 213 -25.31 -3.12 -22.99
C VAL A 213 -24.39 -2.41 -23.97
N LYS A 214 -24.96 -1.53 -24.80
CA LYS A 214 -24.24 -0.76 -25.85
C LYS A 214 -24.18 0.74 -25.58
N MET A 215 -24.93 1.20 -24.58
CA MET A 215 -25.10 2.61 -24.24
C MET A 215 -25.08 2.79 -22.71
N THR A 216 -24.34 3.80 -22.26
CA THR A 216 -24.51 4.49 -20.98
C THR A 216 -25.10 5.89 -21.28
N TYR A 217 -24.45 6.98 -20.87
CA TYR A 217 -24.73 8.31 -21.43
C TYR A 217 -24.13 8.49 -22.84
N MET A 218 -23.22 7.59 -23.24
CA MET A 218 -22.64 7.52 -24.57
C MET A 218 -22.54 6.08 -25.04
N ARG A 219 -22.13 5.87 -26.29
CA ARG A 219 -21.88 4.54 -26.82
C ARG A 219 -20.66 3.92 -26.15
N VAL A 220 -20.79 2.67 -25.73
CA VAL A 220 -19.72 1.89 -25.09
C VAL A 220 -19.45 0.62 -25.91
N LYS A 221 -18.29 -0.01 -25.67
CA LYS A 221 -17.97 -1.31 -26.31
C LYS A 221 -19.02 -2.34 -25.89
N ASP A 222 -19.59 -3.04 -26.86
CA ASP A 222 -20.54 -4.11 -26.63
C ASP A 222 -19.84 -5.40 -26.18
N ARG A 223 -18.60 -5.61 -26.61
CA ARG A 223 -17.72 -6.72 -26.18
C ARG A 223 -16.36 -6.21 -25.75
N VAL A 224 -15.78 -6.87 -24.75
CA VAL A 224 -14.40 -6.64 -24.31
C VAL A 224 -13.70 -7.99 -24.22
N GLU A 225 -12.52 -8.10 -24.83
CA GLU A 225 -11.63 -9.23 -24.58
C GLU A 225 -10.90 -9.01 -23.25
N ALA A 226 -11.10 -9.92 -22.30
CA ALA A 226 -10.40 -9.96 -21.02
C ALA A 226 -10.53 -11.35 -20.37
N ASP A 227 -9.56 -11.71 -19.54
CA ASP A 227 -9.61 -12.94 -18.73
C ASP A 227 -10.58 -12.74 -17.56
N LYS A 228 -11.72 -13.45 -17.56
CA LYS A 228 -12.82 -13.27 -16.59
C LYS A 228 -12.41 -13.57 -15.14
N ASP A 229 -11.45 -14.48 -14.95
CA ASP A 229 -10.84 -14.84 -13.66
C ASP A 229 -9.84 -13.78 -13.15
N LYS A 230 -9.43 -12.85 -14.03
CA LYS A 230 -8.48 -11.77 -13.71
C LYS A 230 -9.12 -10.41 -13.56
N VAL A 231 -10.44 -10.31 -13.64
CA VAL A 231 -11.18 -9.09 -13.32
C VAL A 231 -11.07 -8.78 -11.82
N LYS A 232 -10.92 -7.49 -11.49
CA LYS A 232 -10.85 -6.92 -10.15
C LYS A 232 -11.78 -5.72 -10.02
#